data_AF-A0A804MJ31-F1
#
_entry.id   AF-A0A804MJ31-F1
#
_cell.length_a   1.000
_cell.length_b   1.000
_cell.length_c   1.000
_cell.angle_alpha   90.00
_cell.angle_beta   90.00
_cell.angle_gamma   90.00
#
_symmetry.space_group_name_H-M   'P 1'
#
loop_
_entity.id
_entity.type
_entity.pdbx_description
1 polymer ?
#
loop_
_entity_poly.entity_id
_entity_poly.type
_entity_poly.pdbx_seq_one_letter_code
_entity_poly.pdbx_strand_id
1 'polypeptide(L)'
;MVGNRAWFGGLFSGSGKRRQVSAEKIVLDLTPVQEQRLQSLKERLNVPYDETRTDHQDSLRALWNASFPDTELTSLVSEQWKDMGWQGVNPATDFRGCGFVSLENLLFFARTYPASFKRLMLKQQGMRTTWEYPFAVAGVNISYMLIQLLELNSVRPKSLPGINFIKVLTGR
;
A
#
# COMPACT_ATOMS: atom_id res chain seq x y z
N MET A 1 -14.58 9.85 26.64
CA MET A 1 -14.22 8.48 27.10
C MET A 1 -13.77 7.67 25.90
N VAL A 2 -12.73 6.87 26.11
CA VAL A 2 -11.82 6.27 25.13
C VAL A 2 -12.51 5.22 24.26
N GLY A 3 -12.23 5.24 22.95
CA GLY A 3 -12.57 4.18 22.01
C GLY A 3 -11.32 3.70 21.28
N ASN A 4 -10.55 2.82 21.92
CA ASN A 4 -9.38 2.15 21.36
C ASN A 4 -9.84 1.19 20.26
N ARG A 5 -9.48 1.42 19.00
CA ARG A 5 -9.68 0.46 17.89
C ARG A 5 -8.37 -0.27 17.60
N ALA A 6 -8.07 -1.27 18.41
CA ALA A 6 -7.08 -2.28 18.11
C ALA A 6 -7.81 -3.54 17.61
N TRP A 7 -7.96 -3.68 16.30
CA TRP A 7 -8.42 -4.92 15.67
C TRP A 7 -7.71 -5.01 14.31
N PHE A 8 -6.90 -6.06 14.12
CA PHE A 8 -6.29 -6.61 12.89
C PHE A 8 -4.87 -7.20 13.11
N GLY A 9 -4.43 -7.44 14.36
CA GLY A 9 -3.15 -8.11 14.65
C GLY A 9 -3.12 -9.64 14.52
N GLY A 10 -4.15 -10.28 13.95
CA GLY A 10 -4.38 -11.74 14.10
C GLY A 10 -4.18 -12.63 12.87
N LEU A 11 -3.96 -12.09 11.66
CA LEU A 11 -4.13 -12.87 10.42
C LEU A 11 -2.90 -13.65 9.91
N PHE A 12 -1.82 -13.74 10.68
CA PHE A 12 -0.67 -14.59 10.34
C PHE A 12 -0.24 -15.50 11.50
N SER A 13 -1.19 -16.25 12.07
CA SER A 13 -0.87 -17.43 12.90
C SER A 13 -1.24 -18.70 12.14
N GLY A 14 -0.45 -19.01 11.11
CA GLY A 14 -0.49 -20.30 10.43
C GLY A 14 0.39 -21.29 11.18
N SER A 15 -0.23 -22.20 11.93
CA SER A 15 0.41 -23.40 12.48
C SER A 15 0.73 -24.37 11.33
N GLY A 16 1.87 -24.13 10.68
CA GLY A 16 2.49 -25.05 9.73
C GLY A 16 3.89 -25.36 10.25
N LYS A 17 4.21 -26.65 10.40
CA LYS A 17 5.51 -27.17 10.86
C LYS A 17 6.66 -26.36 10.25
N ARG A 18 7.19 -25.38 11.00
CA ARG A 18 8.38 -24.61 10.62
C ARG A 18 9.53 -25.60 10.57
N ARG A 19 9.98 -25.94 9.36
CA ARG A 19 11.40 -26.28 9.16
C ARG A 19 12.16 -25.10 9.76
N GLN A 20 12.75 -25.32 10.93
CA GLN A 20 13.65 -24.41 11.59
C GLN A 20 14.93 -24.41 10.75
N VAL A 21 14.88 -23.75 9.60
CA VAL A 21 16.08 -23.31 8.91
C VAL A 21 16.72 -22.35 9.89
N SER A 22 17.82 -22.78 10.49
CA SER A 22 18.63 -22.04 11.44
C SER A 22 18.78 -20.59 10.94
N ALA A 23 18.09 -19.66 11.59
CA ALA A 23 18.23 -18.22 11.39
C ALA A 23 19.59 -17.70 11.94
N GLU A 24 20.60 -18.57 11.93
CA GLU A 24 21.96 -18.25 12.29
C GLU A 24 22.61 -17.56 11.10
N LYS A 25 22.79 -16.24 11.25
CA LYS A 25 23.70 -15.40 10.46
C LYS A 25 23.55 -15.46 8.94
N ILE A 26 22.37 -15.10 8.42
CA ILE A 26 22.38 -14.34 7.16
C ILE A 26 22.73 -12.91 7.53
N VAL A 27 24.02 -12.65 7.77
CA VAL A 27 24.55 -11.30 7.58
C VAL A 27 24.44 -11.12 6.07
N LEU A 28 23.38 -10.47 5.60
CA LEU A 28 23.45 -9.92 4.26
C LEU A 28 24.65 -8.95 4.28
N ASP A 29 25.40 -8.85 3.20
CA ASP A 29 26.16 -7.64 2.95
C ASP A 29 25.38 -6.92 1.87
N LEU A 30 24.88 -5.71 2.18
CA LEU A 30 24.20 -4.92 1.17
C LEU A 30 25.26 -4.35 0.25
N THR A 31 25.05 -4.47 -1.05
CA THR A 31 25.78 -3.63 -2.01
C THR A 31 25.41 -2.15 -1.76
N PRO A 32 26.30 -1.20 -2.08
CA PRO A 32 26.00 0.23 -1.92
C PRO A 32 24.69 0.66 -2.61
N VAL A 33 24.38 0.06 -3.78
CA VAL A 33 23.14 0.32 -4.52
C VAL A 33 21.91 -0.20 -3.76
N GLN A 34 21.98 -1.38 -3.15
CA GLN A 34 20.88 -1.91 -2.33
C GLN A 34 20.64 -1.05 -1.10
N GLU A 35 21.71 -0.61 -0.44
CA GLU A 35 21.62 0.25 0.74
C GLU A 35 20.98 1.58 0.39
N GLN A 36 21.44 2.24 -0.70
CA GLN A 36 20.85 3.47 -1.20
C GLN A 36 19.37 3.30 -1.54
N ARG A 37 19.00 2.28 -2.35
CA ARG A 37 17.60 2.05 -2.76
C ARG A 37 16.71 1.71 -1.56
N LEU A 38 17.20 0.92 -0.60
CA LEU A 38 16.48 0.62 0.64
C LEU A 38 16.27 1.88 1.47
N GLN A 39 17.29 2.73 1.58
CA GLN A 39 17.23 3.98 2.33
C GLN A 39 16.23 4.96 1.69
N SER A 40 16.29 5.16 0.37
CA SER A 40 15.30 5.99 -0.34
C SER A 40 13.88 5.44 -0.22
N LEU A 41 13.70 4.11 -0.23
CA LEU A 41 12.39 3.50 0.03
C LEU A 41 11.91 3.83 1.44
N LYS A 42 12.75 3.64 2.46
CA LYS A 42 12.42 3.96 3.86
C LYS A 42 12.06 5.43 4.06
N GLU A 43 12.78 6.34 3.41
CA GLU A 43 12.46 7.77 3.45
C GLU A 43 11.05 8.03 2.93
N ARG A 44 10.69 7.45 1.77
CA ARG A 44 9.34 7.55 1.19
C ARG A 44 8.26 6.92 2.06
N LEU A 45 8.54 5.78 2.72
CA LEU A 45 7.61 5.14 3.66
C LEU A 45 7.26 6.04 4.84
N ASN A 46 8.17 6.93 5.25
CA ASN A 46 7.98 7.83 6.39
C ASN A 46 7.33 9.17 6.01
N VAL A 47 6.93 9.37 4.75
CA VAL A 47 6.21 10.58 4.33
C VAL A 47 4.71 10.40 4.63
N PRO A 48 4.13 11.13 5.60
CA PRO A 48 2.69 11.12 5.80
C PRO A 48 1.99 11.78 4.61
N TYR A 49 0.75 11.35 4.32
CA TYR A 49 -0.09 12.16 3.44
C TYR A 49 -0.40 13.49 4.14
N ASP A 50 -0.33 14.57 3.36
CA ASP A 50 -0.49 15.95 3.83
C ASP A 50 -1.46 16.64 2.88
N GLU A 51 -2.63 17.01 3.41
CA GLU A 51 -3.70 17.64 2.65
C GLU A 51 -3.40 19.10 2.29
N THR A 52 -2.38 19.71 2.87
CA THR A 52 -1.95 21.09 2.55
C THR A 52 -0.93 21.15 1.41
N ARG A 53 -0.29 20.02 1.10
CA ARG A 53 0.73 19.91 0.05
C ARG A 53 0.13 19.73 -1.33
N THR A 54 0.49 20.61 -2.26
CA THR A 54 -0.04 20.60 -3.64
C THR A 54 0.30 19.32 -4.38
N ASP A 55 1.52 18.81 -4.25
CA ASP A 55 1.96 17.58 -4.92
C ASP A 55 1.21 16.32 -4.43
N HIS A 56 0.84 16.28 -3.15
CA HIS A 56 0.01 15.23 -2.59
C HIS A 56 -1.43 15.30 -3.11
N GLN A 57 -2.01 16.51 -3.11
CA GLN A 57 -3.32 16.75 -3.67
C GLN A 57 -3.38 16.40 -5.17
N ASP A 58 -2.36 16.75 -5.94
CA ASP A 58 -2.29 16.48 -7.37
C ASP A 58 -2.17 14.99 -7.66
N SER A 59 -1.45 14.25 -6.82
CA SER A 59 -1.41 12.78 -6.89
C SER A 59 -2.78 12.16 -6.63
N LEU A 60 -3.56 12.72 -5.69
CA LEU A 60 -4.91 12.27 -5.40
C LEU A 60 -5.88 12.59 -6.54
N ARG A 61 -5.81 13.80 -7.13
CA ARG A 61 -6.57 14.16 -8.35
C ARG A 61 -6.21 13.26 -9.52
N ALA A 62 -4.92 12.98 -9.71
CA ALA A 62 -4.45 12.10 -10.77
C ALA A 62 -4.98 10.67 -10.60
N LEU A 63 -5.07 10.18 -9.37
CA LEU A 63 -5.68 8.88 -9.09
C LEU A 63 -7.17 8.88 -9.44
N TRP A 64 -7.91 9.93 -9.10
CA TRP A 64 -9.31 10.08 -9.50
C TRP A 64 -9.46 10.04 -11.02
N ASN A 65 -8.72 10.88 -11.74
CA ASN A 65 -8.79 10.97 -13.20
C ASN A 65 -8.43 9.65 -13.90
N ALA A 66 -7.50 8.88 -13.33
CA ALA A 66 -7.17 7.54 -13.84
C ALA A 66 -8.29 6.51 -13.59
N SER A 67 -9.05 6.70 -12.50
CA SER A 67 -10.14 5.82 -12.08
C SER A 67 -11.44 6.10 -12.84
N PHE A 68 -11.81 7.37 -12.96
CA PHE A 68 -13.04 7.86 -13.58
C PHE A 68 -12.74 8.96 -14.61
N PRO A 69 -12.20 8.60 -15.79
CA PRO A 69 -11.73 9.58 -16.78
C PRO A 69 -12.86 10.48 -17.33
N ASP A 70 -14.10 9.99 -17.29
CA ASP A 70 -15.28 10.69 -17.81
C ASP A 70 -16.07 11.41 -16.71
N THR A 71 -15.52 11.53 -15.50
CA THR A 71 -16.19 12.15 -14.35
C THR A 71 -15.26 13.13 -13.65
N GLU A 72 -15.60 14.42 -13.70
CA GLU A 72 -14.84 15.45 -13.01
C GLU A 72 -14.94 15.30 -11.49
N LEU A 73 -13.81 15.48 -10.80
CA LEU A 73 -13.78 15.54 -9.34
C LEU A 73 -14.20 16.94 -8.90
N THR A 74 -15.33 17.03 -8.20
CA THR A 74 -15.85 18.32 -7.70
C THR A 74 -14.99 18.92 -6.59
N SER A 75 -14.38 18.07 -5.77
CA SER A 75 -13.67 18.46 -4.55
C SER A 75 -12.84 17.28 -4.03
N LEU A 76 -11.69 17.59 -3.40
CA LEU A 76 -10.89 16.57 -2.68
C LEU A 76 -11.62 15.97 -1.47
N VAL A 77 -12.66 16.64 -0.98
CA VAL A 77 -13.59 16.12 0.02
C VAL A 77 -15.00 16.07 -0.60
N SER A 78 -15.44 14.89 -1.00
CA SER A 78 -16.71 14.69 -1.71
C SER A 78 -17.22 13.26 -1.57
N GLU A 79 -18.53 13.06 -1.76
CA GLU A 79 -19.17 11.74 -1.76
C GLU A 79 -18.67 10.84 -2.91
N GLN A 80 -18.14 11.42 -3.98
CA GLN A 80 -17.63 10.72 -5.16
C GLN A 80 -16.56 9.68 -4.80
N TRP A 81 -15.75 9.94 -3.76
CA TRP A 81 -14.72 9.01 -3.32
C TRP A 81 -15.29 7.65 -2.87
N LYS A 82 -16.53 7.57 -2.40
CA LYS A 82 -17.14 6.29 -2.03
C LYS A 82 -17.28 5.35 -3.24
N ASP A 83 -17.42 5.87 -4.46
CA ASP A 83 -17.51 5.07 -5.69
C ASP A 83 -16.21 4.31 -5.99
N MET A 84 -15.08 4.85 -5.55
CA MET A 84 -13.77 4.19 -5.63
C MET A 84 -13.54 3.20 -4.47
N GLY A 85 -14.42 3.17 -3.48
CA GLY A 85 -14.29 2.38 -2.26
C GLY A 85 -13.38 3.01 -1.21
N TRP A 86 -13.34 4.34 -1.10
CA TRP A 86 -12.78 5.03 0.07
C TRP A 86 -13.73 4.91 1.29
N GLN A 87 -13.20 4.99 2.52
CA GLN A 87 -14.03 4.77 3.72
C GLN A 87 -15.02 5.91 3.96
N GLY A 88 -14.69 7.13 3.54
CA GLY A 88 -15.53 8.30 3.68
C GLY A 88 -15.30 9.32 2.57
N VAL A 89 -15.83 10.52 2.77
CA VAL A 89 -15.74 11.61 1.79
C VAL A 89 -14.36 12.25 1.67
N ASN A 90 -13.47 12.00 2.64
CA ASN A 90 -12.10 12.52 2.64
C ASN A 90 -11.09 11.34 2.65
N PRO A 91 -10.48 11.01 1.49
CA PRO A 91 -9.45 9.98 1.39
C PRO A 91 -8.24 10.19 2.30
N ALA A 92 -7.93 11.44 2.69
CA ALA A 92 -6.81 11.73 3.59
C ALA A 92 -6.88 10.92 4.89
N THR A 93 -8.10 10.60 5.34
CA THR A 93 -8.33 9.83 6.57
C THR A 93 -7.88 8.37 6.49
N ASP A 94 -7.84 7.79 5.29
CA ASP A 94 -7.46 6.40 5.03
C ASP A 94 -5.93 6.22 4.98
N PHE A 95 -5.17 7.29 4.69
CA PHE A 95 -3.71 7.22 4.57
C PHE A 95 -2.96 7.25 5.91
N ARG A 96 -3.64 7.46 7.05
CA ARG A 96 -2.96 7.66 8.35
C ARG A 96 -2.05 6.49 8.76
N GLY A 97 -2.39 5.27 8.37
CA GLY A 97 -1.62 4.06 8.73
C GLY A 97 -0.46 3.74 7.78
N CYS A 98 -0.58 4.08 6.50
CA CYS A 98 0.39 3.68 5.47
C CYS A 98 1.17 4.86 4.86
N GLY A 99 0.72 6.10 5.08
CA GLY A 99 1.35 7.30 4.53
C GLY A 99 1.11 7.49 3.03
N PHE A 100 1.81 8.48 2.48
CA PHE A 100 1.68 8.91 1.08
C PHE A 100 2.04 7.80 0.07
N VAL A 101 2.97 6.90 0.42
CA VAL A 101 3.39 5.79 -0.44
C VAL A 101 2.23 4.89 -0.89
N SER A 102 1.18 4.76 -0.08
CA SER A 102 0.00 3.96 -0.47
C SER A 102 -0.79 4.58 -1.61
N LEU A 103 -0.86 5.92 -1.66
CA LEU A 103 -1.40 6.67 -2.80
C LEU A 103 -0.50 6.51 -4.02
N GLU A 104 0.82 6.59 -3.85
CA GLU A 104 1.77 6.35 -4.93
C GLU A 104 1.62 4.94 -5.53
N ASN A 105 1.44 3.91 -4.70
CA ASN A 105 1.23 2.54 -5.14
C ASN A 105 -0.09 2.39 -5.92
N LEU A 106 -1.19 2.98 -5.45
CA LEU A 106 -2.47 2.98 -6.15
C LEU A 106 -2.35 3.68 -7.51
N LEU A 107 -1.71 4.85 -7.55
CA LEU A 107 -1.51 5.62 -8.77
C LEU A 107 -0.60 4.89 -9.76
N PHE A 108 0.46 4.25 -9.28
CA PHE A 108 1.33 3.40 -10.09
C PHE A 108 0.54 2.24 -10.70
N PHE A 109 -0.32 1.58 -9.91
CA PHE A 109 -1.16 0.49 -10.41
C PHE A 109 -2.13 0.97 -11.49
N ALA A 110 -2.79 2.12 -11.27
CA ALA A 110 -3.71 2.73 -12.23
C ALA A 110 -3.03 3.09 -13.56
N ARG A 111 -1.83 3.66 -13.51
CA ARG A 111 -1.09 4.12 -14.71
C ARG A 111 -0.41 2.96 -15.46
N THR A 112 0.18 2.02 -14.73
CA THR A 112 1.01 0.96 -15.32
C THR A 112 0.18 -0.24 -15.78
N TYR A 113 -0.90 -0.54 -15.06
CA TYR A 113 -1.75 -1.71 -15.33
C TYR A 113 -3.24 -1.34 -15.38
N PRO A 114 -3.65 -0.39 -16.25
CA PRO A 114 -5.00 0.19 -16.23
C PRO A 114 -6.12 -0.84 -16.44
N ALA A 115 -5.89 -1.86 -17.26
CA ALA A 115 -6.88 -2.92 -17.48
C ALA A 115 -7.13 -3.75 -16.20
N SER A 116 -6.06 -4.13 -15.49
CA SER A 116 -6.18 -4.86 -14.22
C SER A 116 -6.76 -3.97 -13.11
N PHE A 117 -6.35 -2.71 -13.05
CA PHE A 117 -6.89 -1.72 -12.11
C PHE A 117 -8.40 -1.57 -12.26
N LYS A 118 -8.88 -1.28 -13.48
CA LYS A 118 -10.32 -1.12 -13.76
C LYS A 118 -11.10 -2.41 -13.52
N ARG A 119 -10.54 -3.57 -13.90
CA ARG A 119 -11.17 -4.88 -13.66
C ARG A 119 -11.43 -5.12 -12.17
N LEU A 120 -10.45 -4.82 -11.32
CA LEU A 120 -10.56 -4.99 -9.86
C LEU A 120 -11.43 -3.90 -9.22
N MET A 121 -11.32 -2.64 -9.64
CA MET A 121 -12.10 -1.53 -9.10
C MET A 121 -13.60 -1.68 -9.42
N LEU A 122 -13.93 -2.00 -10.67
CA LEU A 122 -15.30 -2.17 -11.15
C LEU A 122 -15.87 -3.57 -10.86
N LYS A 123 -15.06 -4.47 -10.28
CA LYS A 123 -15.44 -5.83 -9.90
C LYS A 123 -16.06 -6.59 -11.08
N GLN A 124 -15.41 -6.53 -12.24
CA GLN A 124 -15.93 -7.09 -13.49
C GLN A 124 -16.01 -8.63 -13.49
N GLN A 125 -15.38 -9.30 -12.52
CA GLN A 125 -15.37 -10.75 -12.38
C GLN A 125 -15.88 -11.15 -10.98
N GLY A 126 -16.62 -12.26 -10.92
CA GLY A 126 -17.18 -12.82 -9.69
C GLY A 126 -18.68 -12.55 -9.50
N MET A 127 -19.29 -13.26 -8.55
CA MET A 127 -20.66 -12.97 -8.10
C MET A 127 -20.60 -11.83 -7.08
N ARG A 128 -21.20 -10.66 -7.39
CA ARG A 128 -21.12 -9.45 -6.57
C ARG A 128 -21.42 -9.68 -5.09
N THR A 129 -22.35 -10.59 -4.76
CA THR A 129 -22.77 -10.87 -3.37
C THR A 129 -21.73 -11.60 -2.51
N THR A 130 -20.62 -12.11 -3.09
CA THR A 130 -19.56 -12.83 -2.34
C THR A 130 -18.21 -12.11 -2.33
N TRP A 131 -18.02 -11.08 -3.16
CA TRP A 131 -16.72 -10.43 -3.43
C TRP A 131 -16.77 -8.90 -3.25
N GLU A 132 -17.60 -8.41 -2.33
CA GLU A 132 -17.59 -7.01 -1.98
C GLU A 132 -16.37 -6.66 -1.12
N TYR A 133 -15.49 -5.82 -1.65
CA TYR A 133 -14.44 -5.16 -0.89
C TYR A 133 -14.34 -3.68 -1.31
N PRO A 134 -13.98 -2.79 -0.37
CA PRO A 134 -13.72 -1.38 -0.67
C PRO A 134 -12.38 -1.26 -1.41
N PHE A 135 -12.40 -1.08 -2.73
CA PHE A 135 -11.21 -1.18 -3.58
C PHE A 135 -10.04 -0.30 -3.12
N ALA A 136 -10.27 1.00 -2.92
CA ALA A 136 -9.22 1.93 -2.50
C ALA A 136 -8.65 1.58 -1.10
N VAL A 137 -9.52 1.36 -0.11
CA VAL A 137 -9.10 0.97 1.26
C VAL A 137 -8.35 -0.36 1.25
N ALA A 138 -8.80 -1.34 0.45
CA ALA A 138 -8.09 -2.61 0.29
C ALA A 138 -6.68 -2.42 -0.29
N GLY A 139 -6.52 -1.53 -1.28
CA GLY A 139 -5.21 -1.19 -1.85
C GLY A 139 -4.26 -0.52 -0.84
N VAL A 140 -4.77 0.38 0.00
CA VAL A 140 -4.01 0.97 1.11
C VAL A 140 -3.57 -0.11 2.09
N ASN A 141 -4.48 -1.00 2.49
CA ASN A 141 -4.18 -2.10 3.41
C ASN A 141 -3.17 -3.10 2.83
N ILE A 142 -3.24 -3.41 1.53
CA ILE A 142 -2.23 -4.25 0.87
C ILE A 142 -0.85 -3.59 0.92
N SER A 143 -0.76 -2.29 0.67
CA SER A 143 0.50 -1.54 0.81
C SER A 143 1.05 -1.65 2.23
N TYR A 144 0.19 -1.48 3.24
CA TYR A 144 0.58 -1.65 4.64
C TYR A 144 1.06 -3.08 4.95
N MET A 145 0.33 -4.10 4.51
CA MET A 145 0.72 -5.50 4.70
C MET A 145 2.06 -5.83 4.04
N LEU A 146 2.34 -5.26 2.85
CA LEU A 146 3.64 -5.43 2.19
C LEU A 146 4.77 -4.80 2.99
N ILE A 147 4.57 -3.60 3.55
CA ILE A 147 5.55 -2.95 4.43
C ILE A 147 5.89 -3.84 5.63
N GLN A 148 4.87 -4.46 6.24
CA GLN A 148 5.05 -5.38 7.38
C GLN A 148 5.75 -6.68 6.96
N LEU A 149 5.26 -7.34 5.91
CA LEU A 149 5.79 -8.62 5.41
C LEU A 149 7.27 -8.52 5.02
N LEU A 150 7.63 -7.41 4.40
CA LEU A 150 8.99 -7.12 3.93
C LEU A 150 9.87 -6.47 5.01
N GLU A 151 9.32 -6.22 6.20
CA GLU A 151 10.00 -5.62 7.35
C GLU A 151 10.70 -4.28 7.02
N LEU A 152 10.10 -3.46 6.16
CA LEU A 152 10.75 -2.27 5.61
C LEU A 152 11.01 -1.17 6.65
N ASN A 153 10.25 -1.15 7.74
CA ASN A 153 10.47 -0.25 8.88
C ASN A 153 11.60 -0.71 9.82
N SER A 154 12.10 -1.93 9.66
CA SER A 154 13.24 -2.42 10.45
C SER A 154 14.54 -1.81 9.95
N VAL A 155 15.53 -1.69 10.82
CA VAL A 155 16.91 -1.33 10.42
C VAL A 155 17.37 -2.23 9.27
N ARG A 156 17.07 -3.54 9.37
CA ARG A 156 17.31 -4.50 8.31
C ARG A 156 16.26 -5.62 8.32
N PRO A 157 15.71 -6.01 7.16
CA PRO A 157 14.85 -7.18 7.08
C PRO A 157 15.58 -8.47 7.46
N LYS A 158 14.94 -9.29 8.27
CA LYS A 158 15.37 -10.60 8.78
C LYS A 158 14.47 -11.72 8.29
N SER A 159 13.22 -11.42 7.93
CA SER A 159 12.31 -12.39 7.33
C SER A 159 12.81 -12.84 5.95
N LEU A 160 12.57 -14.10 5.58
CA LEU A 160 12.92 -14.60 4.25
C LEU A 160 12.30 -13.76 3.10
N PRO A 161 11.02 -13.31 3.18
CA PRO A 161 10.45 -12.37 2.20
C PRO A 161 11.23 -11.05 2.12
N GLY A 162 11.56 -10.43 3.26
CA GLY A 162 12.33 -9.19 3.29
C GLY A 162 13.73 -9.36 2.72
N ILE A 163 14.44 -10.42 3.11
CA ILE A 163 15.76 -10.79 2.57
C ILE A 163 15.72 -10.95 1.06
N ASN A 164 14.70 -11.63 0.52
CA ASN A 164 14.57 -11.82 -0.93
C ASN A 164 14.18 -10.52 -1.65
N PHE A 165 13.37 -9.66 -1.02
CA PHE A 165 13.04 -8.36 -1.58
C PHE A 165 14.27 -7.45 -1.71
N ILE A 166 15.21 -7.50 -0.76
CA ILE A 166 16.49 -6.80 -0.89
C ILE A 166 17.27 -7.25 -2.13
N LYS A 167 17.13 -8.51 -2.56
CA LYS A 167 17.73 -9.00 -3.83
C LYS A 167 16.98 -8.51 -5.06
N VAL A 168 15.78 -7.94 -4.93
CA VAL A 168 15.09 -7.25 -6.03
C VAL A 168 15.63 -5.83 -6.17
N LEU A 169 16.07 -5.22 -5.06
CA LEU A 169 16.67 -3.88 -5.08
C LEU A 169 18.01 -3.83 -5.83
N THR A 170 18.64 -4.95 -6.16
CA THR A 170 19.80 -5.00 -7.09
C THR A 170 19.41 -4.93 -8.57
N GLY A 171 18.13 -5.16 -8.90
CA GLY A 171 17.68 -5.45 -10.26
C GLY A 171 17.63 -4.24 -11.18
N ARG A 172 18.33 -4.40 -12.32
CA ARG A 172 18.44 -3.68 -13.61
C ARG A 172 18.58 -2.16 -13.59
#